data_AF-Q7S2G4-F1
#
_entry.id   AF-Q7S2G4-F1
#
_cell.length_a   1.000
_cell.length_b   1.000
_cell.length_c   1.000
_cell.angle_alpha   90.00
_cell.angle_beta   90.00
_cell.angle_gamma   90.00
#
_symmetry.space_group_name_H-M   'P 1'
#
loop_
_entity.id
_entity.type
_entity.pdbx_description
1 polymer ?
#
loop_
_entity_poly.entity_id
_entity_poly.type
_entity_poly.pdbx_seq_one_letter_code
_entity_poly.pdbx_strand_id
1 'polypeptide(L)'
;MAPAPWDSVPPEDTLFALVTGANSGIGFAICQRLIDEYLVTRSLTSHLVVIPTTRSVKKSQETIDALRQHAREFATTSDILRSRAGPNYDPRSITKRIHILSVQLDLCNLADVHRAAEQLVNGTVSSPADANDVYFTSLTDVRIPRLDAVIFNAGMGGWTGLDWPKVFHNIFTKGLVQATTWPTFKAATAGHVVNPLPDAKDEKVPEMGQVFCANVFGHYLLAHKLVPLLSRSEFDSTIPPGRIIWESSIEPGWKNLSLSDFQAIKTNAAYESTKRLTDVLSLTATLPSARPFVDSYLQPATKSNAPATPPRIYLVHPGIVQTTLFPLNAFMFFWYRVVLYIARWLGSPWHPITGYNGAVAPVWLALQEQEALDAVDAEHVKWGSSTDFWGECRVLKTEVEGWGWDGTVGTRKELKNEKGERRIGRKIVGRKSGAVDLTEEKKVEFEMLGVECWKEMERLRGEWEARLGRVLERQ
;
A
#
# COMPACT_ATOMS: atom_id res chain seq x y z
N MET A 1 1.41 31.16 10.06
CA MET A 1 1.01 30.05 9.17
C MET A 1 0.63 30.66 7.84
N ALA A 2 1.19 30.14 6.75
CA ALA A 2 0.78 30.55 5.41
C ALA A 2 -0.56 29.88 5.06
N PRO A 3 -1.52 30.60 4.45
CA PRO A 3 -2.74 29.97 3.95
C PRO A 3 -2.36 28.97 2.85
N ALA A 4 -2.91 27.76 2.92
CA ALA A 4 -2.65 26.74 1.93
C ALA A 4 -3.60 26.92 0.72
N PRO A 5 -3.18 26.55 -0.52
CA PRO A 5 -4.02 26.73 -1.70
C PRO A 5 -5.35 25.96 -1.67
N TRP A 6 -5.46 24.92 -0.86
CA TRP A 6 -6.69 24.14 -0.69
C TRP A 6 -7.65 24.72 0.36
N ASP A 7 -7.24 25.71 1.16
CA ASP A 7 -8.11 26.30 2.19
C ASP A 7 -9.31 27.05 1.58
N SER A 8 -9.21 27.44 0.30
CA SER A 8 -10.28 28.07 -0.47
C SER A 8 -11.12 27.10 -1.30
N VAL A 9 -10.86 25.79 -1.22
CA VAL A 9 -11.52 24.75 -2.02
C VAL A 9 -12.45 23.94 -1.11
N PRO A 10 -13.68 23.61 -1.54
CA PRO A 10 -14.56 22.75 -0.76
C PRO A 10 -13.88 21.44 -0.35
N PRO A 11 -14.10 20.92 0.86
CA PRO A 11 -13.47 19.69 1.32
C PRO A 11 -13.68 18.50 0.38
N GLU A 12 -14.88 18.33 -0.18
CA GLU A 12 -15.24 17.29 -1.17
C GLU A 12 -14.44 17.39 -2.49
N ASP A 13 -13.90 18.57 -2.79
CA ASP A 13 -13.08 18.85 -3.97
C ASP A 13 -11.57 18.80 -3.65
N THR A 14 -11.18 18.28 -2.48
CA THR A 14 -9.77 18.10 -2.10
C THR A 14 -9.49 16.62 -1.80
N LEU A 15 -8.30 16.13 -2.15
CA LEU A 15 -7.86 14.78 -1.81
C LEU A 15 -6.44 14.80 -1.26
N PHE A 16 -6.24 14.20 -0.08
CA PHE A 16 -4.95 14.11 0.60
C PHE A 16 -4.50 12.65 0.67
N ALA A 17 -3.41 12.31 -0.03
CA ALA A 17 -2.89 10.96 -0.12
C ALA A 17 -1.42 10.86 0.36
N LEU A 18 -1.16 10.02 1.35
CA LEU A 18 0.19 9.68 1.81
C LEU A 18 0.64 8.36 1.17
N VAL A 19 1.85 8.30 0.61
CA VAL A 19 2.41 7.06 0.03
C VAL A 19 3.76 6.75 0.65
N THR A 20 3.86 5.58 1.27
CA THR A 20 5.11 5.18 1.93
C THR A 20 6.13 4.60 0.94
N GLY A 21 7.43 4.88 1.14
CA GLY A 21 8.50 4.35 0.29
C GLY A 21 8.39 4.78 -1.18
N ALA A 22 8.09 6.06 -1.41
CA ALA A 22 7.67 6.56 -2.72
C ALA A 22 8.82 7.17 -3.55
N ASN A 23 10.08 6.98 -3.17
CA ASN A 23 11.22 7.54 -3.90
C ASN A 23 11.63 6.74 -5.15
N SER A 24 11.05 5.55 -5.37
CA SER A 24 11.35 4.68 -6.51
C SER A 24 10.31 3.57 -6.64
N GLY A 25 10.42 2.76 -7.70
CA GLY A 25 9.65 1.52 -7.83
C GLY A 25 8.14 1.74 -7.85
N ILE A 26 7.40 0.88 -7.15
CA ILE A 26 5.93 0.90 -7.14
C ILE A 26 5.41 2.15 -6.42
N GLY A 27 5.95 2.51 -5.24
CA GLY A 27 5.51 3.69 -4.49
C GLY A 27 5.62 5.01 -5.27
N PHE A 28 6.70 5.19 -6.04
CA PHE A 28 6.82 6.35 -6.94
C PHE A 28 5.74 6.31 -8.03
N ALA A 29 5.55 5.14 -8.63
CA ALA A 29 4.57 4.95 -9.70
C ALA A 29 3.10 5.06 -9.21
N ILE A 30 2.83 4.74 -7.94
CA ILE A 30 1.55 5.03 -7.28
C ILE A 30 1.31 6.53 -7.26
N CYS A 31 2.31 7.34 -6.89
CA CYS A 31 2.18 8.80 -6.92
C CYS A 31 1.93 9.33 -8.35
N GLN A 32 2.68 8.83 -9.35
CA GLN A 32 2.48 9.20 -10.75
C GLN A 32 1.06 8.88 -11.23
N ARG A 33 0.62 7.64 -11.02
CA ARG A 33 -0.70 7.19 -11.48
C ARG A 33 -1.83 7.87 -10.73
N LEU A 34 -1.65 8.16 -9.44
CA LEU A 34 -2.61 8.93 -8.65
C LEU A 34 -2.81 10.33 -9.23
N ILE A 35 -1.72 11.01 -9.61
CA ILE A 35 -1.78 12.32 -10.29
C ILE A 35 -2.54 12.19 -11.61
N ASP A 36 -2.16 11.24 -12.46
CA ASP A 36 -2.72 11.09 -13.79
C ASP A 36 -4.22 10.77 -13.74
N GLU A 37 -4.61 9.77 -12.94
CA GLU A 37 -6.00 9.34 -12.80
C GLU A 37 -6.86 10.40 -12.12
N TYR A 38 -6.34 11.09 -11.09
CA TYR A 38 -7.06 12.18 -10.45
C TYR A 38 -7.35 13.31 -11.45
N LEU A 39 -6.33 13.72 -12.21
CA LEU A 39 -6.46 14.81 -13.18
C LEU A 39 -7.49 14.50 -14.28
N VAL A 40 -7.60 13.25 -14.72
CA VAL A 40 -8.55 12.86 -15.78
C VAL A 40 -9.94 12.50 -15.28
N THR A 41 -10.11 12.18 -14.00
CA THR A 41 -11.42 11.76 -13.45
C THR A 41 -12.11 12.85 -12.61
N ARG A 42 -11.36 13.68 -11.89
CA ARG A 42 -11.93 14.67 -10.96
C ARG A 42 -12.21 16.02 -11.63
N SER A 43 -12.93 16.88 -10.92
CA SER A 43 -13.29 18.23 -11.39
C SER A 43 -12.04 19.02 -11.79
N LEU A 44 -12.19 19.97 -12.71
CA LEU A 44 -11.08 20.86 -13.12
C LEU A 44 -10.75 21.92 -12.05
N THR A 45 -11.53 21.99 -10.97
CA THR A 45 -11.32 22.89 -9.82
C THR A 45 -10.82 22.16 -8.59
N SER A 46 -10.84 20.83 -8.58
CA SER A 46 -10.48 20.03 -7.41
C SER A 46 -8.96 19.98 -7.21
N HIS A 47 -8.48 19.84 -5.98
CA HIS A 47 -7.06 19.84 -5.64
C HIS A 47 -6.59 18.47 -5.10
N LEU A 48 -5.44 18.01 -5.58
CA LEU A 48 -4.78 16.81 -5.09
C LEU A 48 -3.53 17.20 -4.31
N VAL A 49 -3.40 16.65 -3.10
CA VAL A 49 -2.20 16.72 -2.28
C VAL A 49 -1.61 15.32 -2.17
N VAL A 50 -0.42 15.14 -2.74
CA VAL A 50 0.35 13.89 -2.66
C VAL A 50 1.51 14.07 -1.70
N ILE A 51 1.64 13.16 -0.75
CA ILE A 51 2.67 13.20 0.29
C ILE A 51 3.52 11.91 0.18
N PRO A 52 4.47 11.84 -0.76
CA PRO A 52 5.48 10.78 -0.74
C PRO A 52 6.35 10.84 0.52
N THR A 53 6.53 9.70 1.18
CA THR A 53 7.54 9.58 2.25
C THR A 53 8.84 9.02 1.70
N THR A 54 9.98 9.50 2.21
CA THR A 54 11.30 8.98 1.85
C THR A 54 12.22 8.93 3.08
N ARG A 55 13.37 8.24 3.00
CA ARG A 55 14.30 8.14 4.14
C ARG A 55 15.18 9.37 4.37
N SER A 56 15.19 10.35 3.48
CA SER A 56 16.06 11.53 3.64
C SER A 56 15.54 12.74 2.90
N VAL A 57 15.91 13.93 3.38
CA VAL A 57 15.54 15.21 2.75
C VAL A 57 15.95 15.27 1.28
N LYS A 58 17.17 14.79 0.95
CA LYS A 58 17.64 14.73 -0.43
C LYS A 58 16.74 13.86 -1.32
N LYS A 59 16.35 12.68 -0.85
CA LYS A 59 15.45 11.80 -1.61
C LYS A 59 14.06 12.41 -1.75
N SER A 60 13.58 13.10 -0.71
CA SER A 60 12.32 13.84 -0.77
C SER A 60 12.34 14.91 -1.84
N GLN A 61 13.41 15.71 -1.91
CA GLN A 61 13.62 16.71 -2.97
C GLN A 61 13.58 16.08 -4.37
N GLU A 62 14.42 15.07 -4.62
CA GLU A 62 14.51 14.39 -5.90
C GLU A 62 13.17 13.75 -6.32
N THR A 63 12.43 13.20 -5.34
CA THR A 63 11.10 12.60 -5.57
C THR A 63 10.08 13.66 -5.95
N ILE A 64 10.06 14.80 -5.25
CA ILE A 64 9.14 15.90 -5.54
C ILE A 64 9.43 16.47 -6.94
N ASP A 65 10.70 16.70 -7.27
CA ASP A 65 11.09 17.25 -8.57
C ASP A 65 10.69 16.31 -9.71
N ALA A 66 10.91 15.00 -9.55
CA ALA A 66 10.52 14.01 -10.54
C ALA A 66 8.99 13.89 -10.70
N LEU A 67 8.22 13.99 -9.60
CA LEU A 67 6.75 13.98 -9.67
C LEU A 67 6.19 15.28 -10.28
N ARG A 68 6.80 16.45 -9.98
CA ARG A 68 6.47 17.73 -10.63
C ARG A 68 6.74 17.66 -12.13
N GLN A 69 7.89 17.10 -12.52
CA GLN A 69 8.22 16.87 -13.93
C GLN A 69 7.17 15.96 -14.59
N HIS A 70 6.84 14.82 -13.99
CA HIS A 70 5.82 13.90 -14.49
C HIS A 70 4.46 14.60 -14.67
N ALA A 71 3.98 15.31 -13.65
CA ALA A 71 2.71 16.02 -13.69
C ALA A 71 2.69 17.11 -14.78
N ARG A 72 3.81 17.82 -14.99
CA ARG A 72 3.95 18.79 -16.08
C ARG A 72 3.91 18.13 -17.44
N GLU A 73 4.61 17.02 -17.63
CA GLU A 73 4.64 16.25 -18.88
C GLU A 73 3.25 15.72 -19.21
N PHE A 74 2.55 15.13 -18.23
CA PHE A 74 1.19 14.63 -18.38
C PHE A 74 0.21 15.76 -18.71
N ALA A 75 0.25 16.88 -17.99
CA ALA A 75 -0.59 18.04 -18.27
C ALA A 75 -0.31 18.61 -19.67
N THR A 76 0.93 18.59 -20.16
CA THR A 76 1.24 19.15 -21.49
C THR A 76 0.81 18.21 -22.63
N THR A 77 0.89 16.90 -22.42
CA THR A 77 0.76 15.89 -23.49
C THR A 77 -0.59 15.16 -23.52
N SER A 78 -1.39 15.23 -22.45
CA SER A 78 -2.65 14.49 -22.36
C SER A 78 -3.76 15.09 -23.23
N ASP A 79 -4.16 14.35 -24.27
CA ASP A 79 -5.31 14.69 -25.12
C ASP A 79 -6.64 14.65 -24.35
N ILE A 80 -6.74 13.76 -23.34
CA ILE A 80 -7.93 13.66 -22.48
C ILE A 80 -8.13 14.96 -21.72
N LEU A 81 -7.07 15.49 -21.10
CA LEU A 81 -7.16 16.76 -20.35
C LEU A 81 -7.50 17.93 -21.27
N ARG A 82 -6.86 17.98 -22.44
CA ARG A 82 -7.13 19.03 -23.44
C ARG A 82 -8.58 19.00 -23.91
N SER A 83 -9.13 17.79 -24.15
CA SER A 83 -10.53 17.60 -24.53
C SER A 83 -11.49 18.04 -23.41
N ARG A 84 -11.19 17.70 -22.15
CA ARG A 84 -12.02 18.05 -20.99
C ARG A 84 -12.05 19.56 -20.70
N ALA A 85 -10.91 20.23 -20.80
CA ALA A 85 -10.77 21.65 -20.47
C ALA A 85 -11.16 22.60 -21.62
N GLY A 86 -11.25 22.08 -22.85
CA GLY A 86 -11.66 22.84 -24.02
C GLY A 86 -10.56 23.73 -24.63
N PRO A 87 -10.94 24.68 -25.52
CA PRO A 87 -10.00 25.39 -26.38
C PRO A 87 -9.01 26.31 -25.64
N ASN A 88 -9.30 26.70 -24.40
CA ASN A 88 -8.46 27.58 -23.58
C ASN A 88 -7.58 26.80 -22.58
N TYR A 89 -7.25 25.55 -22.91
CA TYR A 89 -6.46 24.68 -22.04
C TYR A 89 -5.07 25.26 -21.74
N ASP A 90 -4.81 25.57 -20.47
CA ASP A 90 -3.48 25.91 -19.97
C ASP A 90 -2.97 24.81 -19.03
N PRO A 91 -1.93 24.04 -19.40
CA PRO A 91 -1.32 23.04 -18.53
C PRO A 91 -0.94 23.57 -17.14
N ARG A 92 -0.57 24.86 -17.03
CA ARG A 92 -0.21 25.49 -15.74
C ARG A 92 -1.40 25.58 -14.79
N SER A 93 -2.60 25.80 -15.33
CA SER A 93 -3.82 25.83 -14.51
C SER A 93 -4.11 24.46 -13.89
N ILE A 94 -3.71 23.38 -14.57
CA ILE A 94 -3.85 22.02 -14.07
C ILE A 94 -2.80 21.69 -13.01
N THR A 95 -1.52 21.98 -13.28
CA THR A 95 -0.43 21.67 -12.34
C THR A 95 -0.54 22.46 -11.04
N LYS A 96 -1.10 23.68 -11.06
CA LYS A 96 -1.35 24.48 -9.84
C LYS A 96 -2.32 23.84 -8.84
N ARG A 97 -3.09 22.83 -9.26
CA ARG A 97 -4.00 22.06 -8.40
C ARG A 97 -3.34 20.82 -7.81
N ILE A 98 -2.11 20.51 -8.22
CA ILE A 98 -1.33 19.38 -7.73
C ILE A 98 -0.27 19.89 -6.76
N HIS A 99 -0.41 19.47 -5.51
CA HIS A 99 0.45 19.86 -4.41
C HIS A 99 1.26 18.64 -3.97
N ILE A 100 2.58 18.75 -3.99
CA ILE A 100 3.46 17.63 -3.64
C ILE A 100 4.33 18.05 -2.46
N LEU A 101 4.12 17.36 -1.34
CA LEU A 101 4.81 17.55 -0.07
C LEU A 101 5.61 16.29 0.27
N SER A 102 6.47 16.33 1.28
CA SER A 102 7.13 15.09 1.72
C SER A 102 7.47 15.12 3.20
N VAL A 103 7.46 13.92 3.79
CA VAL A 103 7.84 13.67 5.18
C VAL A 103 8.91 12.58 5.21
N GLN A 104 9.91 12.74 6.08
CA GLN A 104 10.93 11.71 6.26
C GLN A 104 10.41 10.57 7.11
N LEU A 105 10.63 9.34 6.65
CA LEU A 105 10.13 8.14 7.30
C LEU A 105 11.10 6.99 7.07
N ASP A 106 11.63 6.44 8.17
CA ASP A 106 12.22 5.11 8.21
C ASP A 106 11.38 4.21 9.11
N LEU A 107 10.69 3.24 8.51
CA LEU A 107 9.81 2.31 9.22
C LEU A 107 10.56 1.39 10.17
N CYS A 108 11.87 1.25 10.00
CA CYS A 108 12.73 0.50 10.91
C CYS A 108 13.21 1.34 12.11
N ASN A 109 12.86 2.63 12.20
CA ASN A 109 13.16 3.49 13.32
C ASN A 109 11.85 4.06 13.89
N LEU A 110 11.40 3.56 15.04
CA LEU A 110 10.10 3.94 15.59
C LEU A 110 10.06 5.38 16.10
N ALA A 111 11.22 5.97 16.42
CA ALA A 111 11.30 7.39 16.70
C ALA A 111 11.05 8.23 15.43
N ASP A 112 11.55 7.80 14.28
CA ASP A 112 11.24 8.43 12.99
C ASP A 112 9.76 8.27 12.62
N VAL A 113 9.18 7.08 12.83
CA VAL A 113 7.74 6.85 12.63
C VAL A 113 6.91 7.81 13.47
N HIS A 114 7.25 7.98 14.75
CA HIS A 114 6.57 8.92 15.62
C HIS A 114 6.76 10.37 15.18
N ARG A 115 7.99 10.82 14.90
CA ARG A 115 8.26 12.17 14.41
C ARG A 115 7.50 12.49 13.12
N ALA A 116 7.45 11.56 12.18
CA ALA A 116 6.70 11.70 10.94
C ALA A 116 5.19 11.88 11.19
N ALA A 117 4.62 11.06 12.09
CA ALA A 117 3.21 11.16 12.45
C ALA A 117 2.90 12.47 13.17
N GLU A 118 3.73 12.88 14.15
CA GLU A 118 3.58 14.14 14.87
C GLU A 118 3.68 15.36 13.94
N GLN A 119 4.63 15.33 12.98
CA GLN A 119 4.75 16.38 11.99
C GLN A 119 3.47 16.52 11.15
N LEU A 120 2.86 15.41 10.74
CA LEU A 120 1.63 15.42 9.96
C LEU A 120 0.41 15.87 10.77
N VAL A 121 0.25 15.35 12.00
CA VAL A 121 -0.94 15.56 12.84
C VAL A 121 -0.91 16.93 13.52
N ASN A 122 0.23 17.30 14.10
CA ASN A 122 0.35 18.47 14.97
C ASN A 122 1.23 19.58 14.38
N GLY A 123 2.10 19.22 13.43
CA GLY A 123 3.10 20.11 12.85
C GLY A 123 2.70 20.70 11.50
N THR A 124 3.72 21.01 10.71
CA THR A 124 3.61 21.55 9.36
C THR A 124 4.52 20.78 8.40
N VAL A 125 4.15 20.81 7.12
CA VAL A 125 4.93 20.22 6.04
C VAL A 125 5.23 21.31 5.01
N SER A 126 6.38 21.18 4.35
CA SER A 126 6.80 22.10 3.29
C SER A 126 7.12 21.31 2.03
N SER A 127 6.95 21.96 0.88
CA SER A 127 7.53 21.52 -0.37
C SER A 127 8.81 22.32 -0.62
N PRO A 128 9.80 21.76 -1.33
CA PRO A 128 10.88 22.53 -1.91
C PRO A 128 10.39 23.80 -2.62
N ALA A 129 11.00 24.92 -2.26
CA ALA A 129 10.71 26.21 -2.85
C ALA A 129 11.52 26.39 -4.14
N ASP A 130 10.83 26.66 -5.24
CA ASP A 130 11.42 27.20 -6.45
C ASP A 130 10.61 28.44 -6.84
N ALA A 131 11.20 29.61 -6.62
CA ALA A 131 10.57 30.89 -6.89
C ALA A 131 10.33 31.14 -8.39
N ASN A 132 10.97 30.37 -9.27
CA ASN A 132 10.83 30.48 -10.72
C ASN A 132 9.88 29.41 -11.30
N ASP A 133 9.33 28.51 -10.48
CA ASP A 133 8.41 27.48 -10.94
C ASP A 133 7.02 28.09 -11.23
N VAL A 134 6.74 28.28 -12.52
CA VAL A 134 5.45 28.80 -13.00
C VAL A 134 4.33 27.75 -13.06
N TYR A 135 4.67 26.47 -12.87
CA TYR A 135 3.73 25.34 -12.93
C TYR A 135 3.22 24.94 -11.56
N PHE A 136 4.06 25.02 -10.52
CA PHE A 136 3.71 24.58 -9.17
C PHE A 136 3.78 25.71 -8.16
N THR A 137 2.91 25.62 -7.15
CA THR A 137 2.94 26.55 -6.03
C THR A 137 3.90 26.01 -4.97
N SER A 138 4.87 26.83 -4.55
CA SER A 138 5.72 26.49 -3.40
C SER A 138 4.92 26.59 -2.11
N LEU A 139 4.96 25.54 -1.29
CA LEU A 139 4.26 25.43 -0.02
C LEU A 139 5.26 25.48 1.12
N THR A 140 5.03 26.34 2.10
CA THR A 140 5.89 26.50 3.27
C THR A 140 5.04 26.51 4.52
N ASP A 141 5.36 25.62 5.46
CA ASP A 141 4.74 25.48 6.76
C ASP A 141 3.20 25.39 6.70
N VAL A 142 2.71 24.53 5.80
CA VAL A 142 1.28 24.25 5.64
C VAL A 142 0.84 23.08 6.52
N ARG A 143 -0.39 23.12 7.01
CA ARG A 143 -1.00 22.02 7.78
C ARG A 143 -1.75 21.06 6.86
N ILE A 144 -1.70 19.78 7.21
CA ILE A 144 -2.53 18.76 6.57
C ILE A 144 -3.83 18.64 7.38
N PRO A 145 -4.99 19.01 6.82
CA PRO A 145 -6.24 19.02 7.59
C PRO A 145 -6.78 17.60 7.83
N ARG A 146 -6.50 16.68 6.90
CA ARG A 146 -6.91 15.27 6.94
C ARG A 146 -6.08 14.45 5.96
N LEU A 147 -6.20 13.13 6.06
CA LEU A 147 -5.73 12.16 5.06
C LEU A 147 -6.94 11.38 4.56
N ASP A 148 -7.15 11.37 3.25
CA ASP A 148 -8.22 10.60 2.59
C ASP A 148 -7.74 9.19 2.24
N ALA A 149 -6.46 9.03 1.94
CA ALA A 149 -5.84 7.72 1.76
C ALA A 149 -4.40 7.69 2.30
N VAL A 150 -4.04 6.60 2.97
CA VAL A 150 -2.65 6.22 3.25
C VAL A 150 -2.35 4.90 2.56
N ILE A 151 -1.31 4.88 1.72
CA ILE A 151 -0.91 3.71 0.95
C ILE A 151 0.40 3.15 1.49
N PHE A 152 0.31 2.02 2.17
CA PHE A 152 1.42 1.33 2.81
C PHE A 152 2.13 0.39 1.83
N ASN A 153 2.85 1.02 0.89
CA ASN A 153 3.67 0.36 -0.15
C ASN A 153 5.05 -0.08 0.33
N ALA A 154 5.70 0.70 1.21
CA ALA A 154 7.09 0.46 1.56
C ALA A 154 7.33 -0.97 2.06
N GLY A 155 8.49 -1.53 1.74
CA GLY A 155 8.84 -2.85 2.24
C GLY A 155 10.17 -3.35 1.72
N MET A 156 10.61 -4.47 2.27
CA MET A 156 11.82 -5.17 1.89
C MET A 156 11.61 -6.68 1.85
N GLY A 157 12.34 -7.37 0.97
CA GLY A 157 12.20 -8.81 0.75
C GLY A 157 13.10 -9.70 1.61
N GLY A 158 14.32 -9.26 1.95
CA GLY A 158 15.30 -10.10 2.66
C GLY A 158 15.89 -11.24 1.81
N TRP A 159 15.80 -11.16 0.47
CA TRP A 159 16.34 -12.19 -0.43
C TRP A 159 17.83 -12.02 -0.69
N THR A 160 18.52 -13.15 -0.79
CA THR A 160 19.95 -13.24 -1.09
C THR A 160 20.23 -13.67 -2.53
N GLY A 161 19.23 -14.19 -3.24
CA GLY A 161 19.35 -14.57 -4.64
C GLY A 161 18.33 -15.63 -5.06
N LEU A 162 18.67 -16.39 -6.10
CA LEU A 162 17.85 -17.47 -6.66
C LEU A 162 18.53 -18.82 -6.44
N ASP A 163 17.75 -19.82 -6.05
CA ASP A 163 18.15 -21.22 -6.11
C ASP A 163 17.94 -21.73 -7.55
N TRP A 164 18.99 -21.64 -8.38
CA TRP A 164 18.93 -21.96 -9.81
C TRP A 164 18.42 -23.37 -10.14
N PRO A 165 18.87 -24.45 -9.46
CA PRO A 165 18.25 -25.77 -9.62
C PRO A 165 16.74 -25.74 -9.37
N LYS A 166 16.28 -25.04 -8.33
CA LYS A 166 14.83 -24.88 -8.07
C LYS A 166 14.12 -24.02 -9.11
N VAL A 167 14.79 -23.04 -9.74
CA VAL A 167 14.20 -22.26 -10.85
C VAL A 167 13.79 -23.20 -11.98
N PHE A 168 14.75 -24.01 -12.47
CA PHE A 168 14.47 -24.96 -13.55
C PHE A 168 13.43 -25.98 -13.13
N HIS A 169 13.57 -26.56 -11.93
CA HIS A 169 12.59 -27.52 -11.40
C HIS A 169 11.18 -26.93 -11.34
N ASN A 170 11.01 -25.70 -10.84
CA ASN A 170 9.71 -25.06 -10.71
C ASN A 170 9.10 -24.77 -12.10
N ILE A 171 9.89 -24.30 -13.07
CA ILE A 171 9.44 -24.07 -14.44
C ILE A 171 9.00 -25.38 -15.10
N PHE A 172 9.82 -26.44 -15.01
CA PHE A 172 9.49 -27.73 -15.64
C PHE A 172 8.29 -28.43 -15.00
N THR A 173 8.09 -28.30 -13.68
CA THR A 173 7.02 -29.02 -12.97
C THR A 173 5.71 -28.26 -12.88
N LYS A 174 5.73 -26.91 -12.88
CA LYS A 174 4.53 -26.07 -12.73
C LYS A 174 4.20 -25.23 -13.96
N GLY A 175 5.12 -25.14 -14.92
CA GLY A 175 5.01 -24.26 -16.08
C GLY A 175 5.49 -22.84 -15.78
N LEU A 176 5.88 -22.13 -16.83
CA LEU A 176 6.49 -20.80 -16.74
C LEU A 176 5.61 -19.80 -15.98
N VAL A 177 4.33 -19.67 -16.34
CA VAL A 177 3.40 -18.71 -15.73
C VAL A 177 3.29 -18.92 -14.22
N GLN A 178 3.14 -20.16 -13.76
CA GLN A 178 3.02 -20.44 -12.33
C GLN A 178 4.33 -20.20 -11.60
N ALA A 179 5.47 -20.60 -12.19
CA ALA A 179 6.79 -20.37 -11.62
C ALA A 179 7.15 -18.87 -11.52
N THR A 180 6.68 -18.03 -12.43
CA THR A 180 6.94 -16.58 -12.40
C THR A 180 5.89 -15.79 -11.61
N THR A 181 4.75 -16.39 -11.27
CA THR A 181 3.71 -15.77 -10.42
C THR A 181 3.86 -16.17 -8.95
N TRP A 182 4.16 -17.45 -8.67
CA TRP A 182 4.36 -17.99 -7.32
C TRP A 182 5.69 -18.76 -7.24
N PRO A 183 6.83 -18.05 -7.29
CA PRO A 183 8.14 -18.68 -7.32
C PRO A 183 8.45 -19.44 -6.03
N THR A 184 8.93 -20.69 -6.15
CA THR A 184 9.38 -21.50 -5.00
C THR A 184 10.91 -21.61 -4.90
N PHE A 185 11.62 -20.70 -5.55
CA PHE A 185 13.07 -20.74 -5.74
C PHE A 185 13.79 -19.48 -5.24
N LYS A 186 13.08 -18.54 -4.60
CA LYS A 186 13.71 -17.38 -3.96
C LYS A 186 14.54 -17.85 -2.77
N ALA A 187 15.81 -17.46 -2.74
CA ALA A 187 16.70 -17.71 -1.62
C ALA A 187 16.69 -16.51 -0.68
N ALA A 188 16.60 -16.78 0.62
CA ALA A 188 16.66 -15.80 1.69
C ALA A 188 17.31 -16.45 2.92
N THR A 189 17.85 -15.62 3.80
CA THR A 189 18.44 -16.05 5.07
C THR A 189 17.57 -15.59 6.24
N ALA A 190 17.43 -16.45 7.25
CA ALA A 190 16.81 -16.10 8.53
C ALA A 190 17.76 -15.24 9.38
N GLY A 191 17.21 -14.68 10.46
CA GLY A 191 17.96 -13.98 11.50
C GLY A 191 18.18 -12.49 11.26
N HIS A 192 17.56 -11.89 10.23
CA HIS A 192 17.64 -10.45 10.00
C HIS A 192 16.84 -9.70 11.06
N VAL A 193 17.55 -8.94 11.88
CA VAL A 193 16.98 -8.16 12.96
C VAL A 193 17.41 -6.69 12.87
N VAL A 194 16.69 -5.82 13.56
CA VAL A 194 16.97 -4.39 13.66
C VAL A 194 16.79 -3.94 15.11
N ASN A 195 17.57 -2.96 15.55
CA ASN A 195 17.23 -2.17 16.73
C ASN A 195 16.25 -1.06 16.29
N PRO A 196 14.96 -1.14 16.63
CA PRO A 196 13.97 -0.21 16.13
C PRO A 196 13.95 1.12 16.92
N LEU A 197 14.76 1.25 17.98
CA LEU A 197 15.04 2.49 18.71
C LEU A 197 16.56 2.73 18.76
N PRO A 198 17.21 3.03 17.62
CA PRO A 198 18.67 3.17 17.56
C PRO A 198 19.22 4.32 18.41
N ASP A 199 18.39 5.34 18.71
CA ASP A 199 18.78 6.51 19.49
C ASP A 199 18.80 6.27 21.01
N ALA A 200 18.30 5.12 21.49
CA ALA A 200 18.26 4.76 22.90
C ALA A 200 19.62 4.19 23.38
N LYS A 201 20.58 5.07 23.67
CA LYS A 201 21.98 4.71 23.97
C LYS A 201 22.18 3.93 25.29
N ASP A 202 21.26 4.03 26.25
CA ASP A 202 21.44 3.52 27.62
C ASP A 202 20.47 2.38 28.00
N GLU A 203 19.64 1.89 27.08
CA GLU A 203 18.69 0.80 27.33
C GLU A 203 19.02 -0.40 26.42
N LYS A 204 19.02 -1.62 26.97
CA LYS A 204 19.10 -2.84 26.15
C LYS A 204 17.78 -3.01 25.40
N VAL A 205 17.66 -2.34 24.25
CA VAL A 205 16.49 -2.43 23.38
C VAL A 205 16.44 -3.83 22.77
N PRO A 206 15.33 -4.58 22.90
CA PRO A 206 15.18 -5.85 22.22
C PRO A 206 15.28 -5.69 20.70
N GLU A 207 15.89 -6.64 20.03
CA GLU A 207 15.90 -6.65 18.57
C GLU A 207 14.53 -7.09 18.03
N MET A 208 14.15 -6.57 16.86
CA MET A 208 12.93 -6.91 16.14
C MET A 208 13.29 -7.51 14.78
N GLY A 209 12.48 -8.43 14.27
CA GLY A 209 12.64 -8.90 12.89
C GLY A 209 12.62 -7.73 11.89
N GLN A 210 13.69 -7.57 11.11
CA GLN A 210 13.87 -6.39 10.27
C GLN A 210 12.79 -6.27 9.19
N VAL A 211 12.48 -7.38 8.53
CA VAL A 211 11.45 -7.44 7.47
C VAL A 211 10.06 -7.21 8.06
N PHE A 212 9.79 -7.72 9.27
CA PHE A 212 8.55 -7.48 10.01
C PHE A 212 8.39 -6.00 10.40
N CYS A 213 9.45 -5.39 10.90
CA CYS A 213 9.47 -3.97 11.25
C CYS A 213 9.15 -3.09 10.02
N ALA A 214 9.84 -3.35 8.91
CA ALA A 214 9.68 -2.58 7.67
C ALA A 214 8.35 -2.79 6.95
N ASN A 215 7.81 -4.02 6.93
CA ASN A 215 6.64 -4.36 6.11
C ASN A 215 5.30 -4.26 6.86
N VAL A 216 5.31 -4.33 8.19
CA VAL A 216 4.08 -4.41 9.00
C VAL A 216 4.15 -3.48 10.20
N PHE A 217 5.11 -3.67 11.11
CA PHE A 217 5.01 -3.05 12.44
C PHE A 217 5.22 -1.52 12.42
N GLY A 218 6.20 -1.01 11.65
CA GLY A 218 6.39 0.43 11.48
C GLY A 218 5.16 1.10 10.86
N HIS A 219 4.52 0.46 9.89
CA HIS A 219 3.28 0.95 9.29
C HIS A 219 2.10 0.88 10.25
N TYR A 220 2.03 -0.16 11.07
CA TYR A 220 1.00 -0.33 12.08
C TYR A 220 1.05 0.84 13.07
N LEU A 221 2.23 1.15 13.62
CA LEU A 221 2.40 2.31 14.50
C LEU A 221 2.11 3.62 13.78
N LEU A 222 2.52 3.77 12.52
CA LEU A 222 2.23 4.96 11.72
C LEU A 222 0.72 5.16 11.55
N ALA A 223 -0.03 4.13 11.14
CA ALA A 223 -1.47 4.24 10.94
C ALA A 223 -2.20 4.58 12.24
N HIS A 224 -1.87 3.91 13.35
CA HIS A 224 -2.46 4.22 14.66
C HIS A 224 -2.29 5.71 15.01
N LYS A 225 -1.09 6.27 14.80
CA LYS A 225 -0.82 7.68 15.06
C LYS A 225 -1.45 8.64 14.06
N LEU A 226 -1.75 8.19 12.84
CA LEU A 226 -2.44 8.98 11.81
C LEU A 226 -3.97 8.90 11.90
N VAL A 227 -4.54 8.07 12.78
CA VAL A 227 -5.99 7.97 13.02
C VAL A 227 -6.67 9.34 13.17
N PRO A 228 -6.10 10.35 13.87
CA PRO A 228 -6.73 11.68 13.97
C PRO A 228 -6.94 12.38 12.62
N LEU A 229 -6.06 12.15 11.63
CA LEU A 229 -6.21 12.71 10.27
C LEU A 229 -7.10 11.84 9.37
N LEU A 230 -7.22 10.55 9.70
CA LEU A 230 -7.94 9.55 8.92
C LEU A 230 -9.41 9.40 9.32
N SER A 231 -9.74 9.71 10.56
CA SER A 231 -11.11 9.66 11.06
C SER A 231 -11.93 10.83 10.51
N ARG A 232 -13.25 10.65 10.42
CA ARG A 232 -14.18 11.71 10.02
C ARG A 232 -15.10 12.04 11.19
N SER A 233 -15.37 13.32 11.38
CA SER A 233 -16.40 13.76 12.31
C SER A 233 -17.75 13.27 11.82
N GLU A 234 -18.63 12.76 12.69
CA GLU A 234 -19.99 12.38 12.28
C GLU A 234 -20.82 13.56 11.74
N PHE A 235 -20.39 14.80 12.02
CA PHE A 235 -20.99 16.02 11.47
C PHE A 235 -20.49 16.39 10.06
N ASP A 236 -19.45 15.72 9.58
CA ASP A 236 -18.85 15.91 8.25
C ASP A 236 -19.36 14.82 7.29
N SER A 237 -20.64 14.91 6.92
CA SER A 237 -21.31 13.87 6.14
C SER A 237 -20.98 13.88 4.64
N THR A 238 -20.18 14.85 4.17
CA THR A 238 -19.88 15.01 2.73
C THR A 238 -18.58 14.35 2.31
N ILE A 239 -17.69 14.03 3.26
CA ILE A 239 -16.39 13.40 2.98
C ILE A 239 -16.45 11.92 3.35
N PRO A 240 -16.02 11.01 2.46
CA PRO A 240 -15.98 9.58 2.79
C PRO A 240 -14.97 9.28 3.91
N PRO A 241 -15.10 8.12 4.59
CA PRO A 241 -14.11 7.66 5.57
C PRO A 241 -12.70 7.62 4.97
N GLY A 242 -11.70 7.96 5.78
CA GLY A 242 -10.30 7.81 5.37
C GLY A 242 -9.97 6.34 5.09
N ARG A 243 -8.96 6.10 4.24
CA ARG A 243 -8.61 4.75 3.76
C ARG A 243 -7.19 4.37 4.16
N ILE A 244 -7.03 3.23 4.81
CA ILE A 244 -5.73 2.58 5.05
C ILE A 244 -5.60 1.44 4.03
N ILE A 245 -4.72 1.61 3.05
CA ILE A 245 -4.53 0.67 1.95
C ILE A 245 -3.20 -0.06 2.15
N TRP A 246 -3.27 -1.34 2.50
CA TRP A 246 -2.10 -2.18 2.72
C TRP A 246 -1.64 -2.86 1.44
N GLU A 247 -0.38 -2.65 1.07
CA GLU A 247 0.22 -3.34 -0.06
C GLU A 247 0.86 -4.66 0.35
N SER A 248 0.17 -5.75 0.04
CA SER A 248 0.63 -7.12 0.21
C SER A 248 1.33 -7.64 -1.06
N SER A 249 1.45 -8.96 -1.19
CA SER A 249 1.98 -9.67 -2.36
C SER A 249 0.98 -10.72 -2.82
N ILE A 250 1.01 -11.16 -4.08
CA ILE A 250 0.22 -12.31 -4.53
C ILE A 250 0.72 -13.66 -3.97
N GLU A 251 1.95 -13.66 -3.46
CA GLU A 251 2.69 -14.88 -3.13
C GLU A 251 2.33 -15.63 -1.84
N PRO A 252 2.01 -14.96 -0.71
CA PRO A 252 1.95 -15.61 0.59
C PRO A 252 0.89 -16.70 0.63
N GLY A 253 1.25 -17.86 1.17
CA GLY A 253 0.34 -18.98 1.43
C GLY A 253 0.17 -19.23 2.93
N TRP A 254 -0.68 -20.20 3.25
CA TRP A 254 -1.05 -20.55 4.62
C TRP A 254 0.17 -20.84 5.51
N LYS A 255 1.10 -21.64 5.00
CA LYS A 255 2.31 -22.09 5.73
C LYS A 255 3.35 -21.00 6.00
N ASN A 256 3.20 -19.80 5.44
CA ASN A 256 4.23 -18.77 5.54
C ASN A 256 4.21 -18.03 6.88
N LEU A 257 3.05 -17.94 7.54
CA LEU A 257 2.91 -17.30 8.85
C LEU A 257 2.93 -18.34 9.97
N SER A 258 3.76 -18.10 10.99
CA SER A 258 3.83 -18.90 12.20
C SER A 258 3.72 -18.00 13.42
N LEU A 259 2.73 -18.24 14.28
CA LEU A 259 2.54 -17.45 15.50
C LEU A 259 3.70 -17.61 16.49
N SER A 260 4.44 -18.73 16.45
CA SER A 260 5.65 -18.91 17.27
C SER A 260 6.88 -18.15 16.77
N ASP A 261 6.82 -17.63 15.54
CA ASP A 261 7.84 -16.79 14.91
C ASP A 261 7.16 -15.55 14.29
N PHE A 262 6.31 -14.89 15.08
CA PHE A 262 5.42 -13.83 14.62
C PHE A 262 6.16 -12.66 13.94
N GLN A 263 7.33 -12.31 14.45
CA GLN A 263 8.21 -11.28 13.89
C GLN A 263 9.09 -11.78 12.72
N ALA A 264 8.88 -13.02 12.28
CA ALA A 264 9.55 -13.66 11.15
C ALA A 264 11.09 -13.65 11.23
N ILE A 265 11.64 -13.91 12.42
CA ILE A 265 13.09 -13.89 12.67
C ILE A 265 13.72 -15.22 12.26
N LYS A 266 13.07 -16.36 12.57
CA LYS A 266 13.62 -17.70 12.37
C LYS A 266 13.37 -18.25 10.97
N THR A 267 12.33 -17.77 10.29
CA THR A 267 11.96 -18.22 8.96
C THR A 267 12.88 -17.69 7.86
N ASN A 268 13.14 -18.51 6.83
CA ASN A 268 13.76 -18.06 5.58
C ASN A 268 12.73 -17.44 4.60
N ALA A 269 11.46 -17.33 4.99
CA ALA A 269 10.38 -16.76 4.19
C ALA A 269 9.79 -15.51 4.85
N ALA A 270 10.64 -14.62 5.35
CA ALA A 270 10.21 -13.48 6.16
C ALA A 270 9.32 -12.51 5.37
N TYR A 271 9.59 -12.29 4.09
CA TYR A 271 8.72 -11.51 3.22
C TYR A 271 7.32 -12.13 3.11
N GLU A 272 7.23 -13.42 2.80
CA GLU A 272 5.94 -14.10 2.65
C GLU A 272 5.21 -14.18 4.00
N SER A 273 5.91 -14.38 5.11
CA SER A 273 5.33 -14.36 6.46
C SER A 273 4.69 -13.01 6.78
N THR A 274 5.41 -11.91 6.54
CA THR A 274 4.93 -10.56 6.81
C THR A 274 3.78 -10.15 5.90
N LYS A 275 3.83 -10.51 4.61
CA LYS A 275 2.74 -10.25 3.66
C LYS A 275 1.51 -11.12 3.98
N ARG A 276 1.70 -12.35 4.50
CA ARG A 276 0.60 -13.17 5.02
C ARG A 276 -0.05 -12.53 6.25
N LEU A 277 0.74 -12.00 7.17
CA LEU A 277 0.23 -11.26 8.32
C LEU A 277 -0.59 -10.03 7.88
N THR A 278 -0.10 -9.27 6.89
CA THR A 278 -0.86 -8.16 6.28
C THR A 278 -2.21 -8.62 5.71
N ASP A 279 -2.24 -9.74 4.99
CA ASP A 279 -3.48 -10.32 4.46
C ASP A 279 -4.48 -10.62 5.59
N VAL A 280 -4.00 -11.32 6.63
CA VAL A 280 -4.82 -11.74 7.76
C VAL A 280 -5.38 -10.52 8.51
N LEU A 281 -4.54 -9.54 8.86
CA LEU A 281 -4.98 -8.35 9.59
C LEU A 281 -6.03 -7.57 8.80
N SER A 282 -5.78 -7.32 7.52
CA SER A 282 -6.67 -6.49 6.70
C SER A 282 -8.03 -7.15 6.48
N LEU A 283 -8.05 -8.44 6.11
CA LEU A 283 -9.27 -9.16 5.77
C LEU A 283 -10.12 -9.55 6.98
N THR A 284 -9.57 -9.46 8.20
CA THR A 284 -10.29 -9.75 9.44
C THR A 284 -10.65 -8.49 10.25
N ALA A 285 -10.29 -7.30 9.75
CA ALA A 285 -10.46 -6.04 10.49
C ALA A 285 -11.92 -5.71 10.83
N THR A 286 -12.86 -6.12 9.98
CA THR A 286 -14.30 -5.88 10.13
C THR A 286 -15.01 -6.96 10.96
N LEU A 287 -14.32 -8.03 11.34
CA LEU A 287 -14.94 -9.15 12.05
C LEU A 287 -15.29 -8.77 13.49
N PRO A 288 -16.49 -9.17 13.99
CA PRO A 288 -16.87 -8.91 15.38
C PRO A 288 -15.89 -9.45 16.42
N SER A 289 -15.21 -10.57 16.12
CA SER A 289 -14.23 -11.22 17.00
C SER A 289 -12.91 -10.46 17.10
N ALA A 290 -12.52 -9.72 16.06
CA ALA A 290 -11.29 -8.91 16.04
C ALA A 290 -11.54 -7.49 16.59
N ARG A 291 -12.81 -7.05 16.62
CA ARG A 291 -13.23 -5.69 16.99
C ARG A 291 -12.57 -5.11 18.25
N PRO A 292 -12.42 -5.83 19.39
CA PRO A 292 -11.76 -5.26 20.57
C PRO A 292 -10.34 -4.74 20.32
N PHE A 293 -9.60 -5.39 19.41
CA PHE A 293 -8.23 -5.03 19.04
C PHE A 293 -8.22 -3.97 17.94
N VAL A 294 -9.11 -4.09 16.97
CA VAL A 294 -9.24 -3.14 15.86
C VAL A 294 -9.73 -1.78 16.34
N ASP A 295 -10.72 -1.75 17.23
CA ASP A 295 -11.22 -0.51 17.84
C ASP A 295 -10.10 0.18 18.63
N SER A 296 -9.29 -0.58 19.39
CA SER A 296 -8.11 -0.07 20.09
C SER A 296 -7.04 0.49 19.14
N TYR A 297 -6.84 -0.16 17.99
CA TYR A 297 -5.92 0.28 16.95
C TYR A 297 -6.41 1.53 16.19
N LEU A 298 -7.71 1.65 15.95
CA LEU A 298 -8.33 2.75 15.23
C LEU A 298 -8.86 3.86 16.15
N GLN A 299 -8.57 3.80 17.44
CA GLN A 299 -8.93 4.86 18.38
C GLN A 299 -7.82 5.94 18.42
N PRO A 300 -8.18 7.23 18.34
CA PRO A 300 -7.21 8.31 18.54
C PRO A 300 -6.58 8.24 19.94
N ALA A 301 -5.28 8.54 20.05
CA ALA A 301 -4.57 8.57 21.33
C ALA A 301 -5.17 9.61 22.31
N THR A 302 -5.72 10.71 21.80
CA THR A 302 -6.50 11.67 22.57
C THR A 302 -7.98 11.28 22.54
N LYS A 303 -8.54 10.92 23.71
CA LYS A 303 -9.97 10.64 23.85
C LYS A 303 -10.79 11.90 23.56
N SER A 304 -11.19 12.07 22.30
CA SER A 304 -12.27 12.98 21.94
C SER A 304 -13.59 12.31 22.31
N ASN A 305 -14.47 13.03 23.00
CA ASN A 305 -15.83 12.58 23.26
C ASN A 305 -16.76 12.77 22.04
N ALA A 306 -16.25 13.35 20.94
CA ALA A 306 -17.03 13.53 19.73
C ALA A 306 -17.11 12.20 18.97
N PRO A 307 -18.32 11.78 18.54
CA PRO A 307 -18.48 10.64 17.66
C PRO A 307 -17.69 10.84 16.37
N ALA A 308 -16.90 9.84 15.98
CA ALA A 308 -16.09 9.86 14.77
C ALA A 308 -16.20 8.54 14.03
N THR A 309 -16.30 8.61 12.71
CA THR A 309 -16.21 7.46 11.83
C THR A 309 -14.73 7.09 11.65
N PRO A 310 -14.30 5.88 12.04
CA PRO A 310 -12.92 5.44 11.87
C PRO A 310 -12.60 5.20 10.38
N PRO A 311 -11.32 5.17 9.99
CA PRO A 311 -10.95 4.82 8.63
C PRO A 311 -11.24 3.36 8.32
N ARG A 312 -11.40 3.07 7.02
CA ARG A 312 -11.57 1.73 6.49
C ARG A 312 -10.26 1.11 6.06
N ILE A 313 -10.15 -0.21 6.16
CA ILE A 313 -8.92 -0.95 5.87
C ILE A 313 -9.11 -1.78 4.60
N TYR A 314 -8.21 -1.60 3.64
CA TYR A 314 -8.24 -2.30 2.37
C TYR A 314 -6.91 -3.00 2.07
N LEU A 315 -6.97 -4.03 1.24
CA LEU A 315 -5.83 -4.89 0.90
C LEU A 315 -5.60 -4.92 -0.61
N VAL A 316 -4.35 -4.68 -1.02
CA VAL A 316 -3.94 -4.79 -2.43
C VAL A 316 -2.69 -5.64 -2.64
N HIS A 317 -2.39 -5.95 -3.89
CA HIS A 317 -1.04 -6.30 -4.32
C HIS A 317 -0.75 -5.77 -5.73
N PRO A 318 0.52 -5.50 -6.07
CA PRO A 318 0.90 -4.89 -7.34
C PRO A 318 0.98 -5.88 -8.52
N GLY A 319 0.64 -7.15 -8.28
CA GLY A 319 1.01 -8.25 -9.19
C GLY A 319 2.54 -8.44 -9.24
N ILE A 320 3.03 -8.93 -10.38
CA ILE A 320 4.45 -9.14 -10.65
C ILE A 320 4.97 -7.92 -11.42
N VAL A 321 5.70 -7.08 -10.69
CA VAL A 321 6.35 -5.87 -11.21
C VAL A 321 7.86 -6.06 -11.15
N GLN A 322 8.53 -5.65 -12.22
CA GLN A 322 9.97 -5.56 -12.25
C GLN A 322 10.43 -4.36 -11.42
N THR A 323 10.97 -4.64 -10.23
CA THR A 323 11.56 -3.62 -9.34
C THR A 323 12.93 -4.08 -8.87
N THR A 324 13.69 -3.15 -8.28
CA THR A 324 14.98 -3.42 -7.62
C THR A 324 14.81 -4.12 -6.26
N LEU A 325 13.58 -4.44 -5.83
CA LEU A 325 13.33 -5.19 -4.60
C LEU A 325 14.03 -6.56 -4.60
N PHE A 326 14.17 -7.17 -5.79
CA PHE A 326 14.97 -8.36 -6.00
C PHE A 326 16.33 -7.97 -6.61
N PRO A 327 17.46 -8.22 -5.95
CA PRO A 327 18.77 -7.73 -6.39
C PRO A 327 19.28 -8.54 -7.59
N LEU A 328 19.03 -8.04 -8.80
CA LEU A 328 19.54 -8.62 -10.06
C LEU A 328 20.60 -7.72 -10.69
N ASN A 329 21.63 -8.33 -11.27
CA ASN A 329 22.51 -7.61 -12.18
C ASN A 329 21.77 -7.20 -13.46
N ALA A 330 22.31 -6.24 -14.22
CA ALA A 330 21.65 -5.67 -15.39
C ALA A 330 21.25 -6.72 -16.45
N PHE A 331 22.09 -7.74 -16.68
CA PHE A 331 21.81 -8.82 -17.62
C PHE A 331 20.61 -9.66 -17.18
N MET A 332 20.59 -10.09 -15.92
CA MET A 332 19.45 -10.82 -15.35
C MET A 332 18.19 -9.96 -15.29
N PHE A 333 18.32 -8.66 -15.01
CA PHE A 333 17.21 -7.73 -15.00
C PHE A 333 16.56 -7.63 -16.39
N PHE A 334 17.35 -7.53 -17.47
CA PHE A 334 16.83 -7.55 -18.83
C PHE A 334 16.05 -8.85 -19.13
N TRP A 335 16.65 -10.01 -18.87
CA TRP A 335 16.01 -11.30 -19.16
C TRP A 335 14.79 -11.57 -18.28
N TYR A 336 14.82 -11.14 -17.03
CA TYR A 336 13.67 -11.19 -16.14
C TYR A 336 12.49 -10.44 -16.77
N ARG A 337 12.71 -9.22 -17.30
CA ARG A 337 11.67 -8.47 -18.02
C ARG A 337 11.08 -9.25 -19.19
N VAL A 338 11.93 -9.85 -20.02
CA VAL A 338 11.50 -10.67 -21.17
C VAL A 338 10.62 -11.82 -20.70
N VAL A 339 11.03 -12.54 -19.65
CA VAL A 339 10.26 -13.64 -19.06
C VAL A 339 8.90 -13.16 -18.55
N LEU A 340 8.82 -11.99 -17.91
CA LEU A 340 7.53 -11.45 -17.46
C LEU A 340 6.59 -11.14 -18.63
N TYR A 341 7.09 -10.60 -19.75
CA TYR A 341 6.27 -10.39 -20.95
C TYR A 341 5.78 -11.70 -21.55
N ILE A 342 6.64 -12.73 -21.61
CA ILE A 342 6.23 -14.06 -22.06
C ILE A 342 5.12 -14.60 -21.16
N ALA A 343 5.25 -14.49 -19.84
CA ALA A 343 4.22 -14.94 -18.91
C ALA A 343 2.88 -14.18 -19.08
N ARG A 344 2.93 -12.87 -19.35
CA ARG A 344 1.73 -12.09 -19.73
C ARG A 344 1.10 -12.61 -21.01
N TRP A 345 1.88 -12.83 -22.08
CA TRP A 345 1.37 -13.34 -23.35
C TRP A 345 0.84 -14.78 -23.26
N LEU A 346 1.32 -15.56 -22.30
CA LEU A 346 0.74 -16.86 -21.97
C LEU A 346 -0.56 -16.76 -21.14
N GLY A 347 -1.11 -15.55 -21.00
CA GLY A 347 -2.43 -15.30 -20.41
C GLY A 347 -2.43 -15.03 -18.91
N SER A 348 -1.27 -14.75 -18.30
CA SER A 348 -1.23 -14.40 -16.88
C SER A 348 -1.74 -12.97 -16.64
N PRO A 349 -2.79 -12.79 -15.80
CA PRO A 349 -3.27 -11.45 -15.46
C PRO A 349 -2.31 -10.73 -14.51
N TRP A 350 -1.52 -11.48 -13.73
CA TRP A 350 -0.71 -10.96 -12.64
C TRP A 350 0.63 -10.41 -13.06
N HIS A 351 0.86 -10.15 -14.34
CA HIS A 351 2.12 -9.57 -14.81
C HIS A 351 1.93 -8.12 -15.31
N PRO A 352 1.70 -7.12 -14.42
CA PRO A 352 1.74 -5.70 -14.79
C PRO A 352 3.10 -5.21 -15.27
N ILE A 353 4.20 -5.86 -14.87
CA ILE A 353 5.59 -5.63 -15.30
C ILE A 353 6.17 -4.28 -14.87
N THR A 354 5.46 -3.18 -15.07
CA THR A 354 5.91 -1.83 -14.74
C THR A 354 5.30 -1.36 -13.42
N GLY A 355 6.00 -0.46 -12.72
CA GLY A 355 5.48 0.16 -11.50
C GLY A 355 4.14 0.85 -11.75
N TYR A 356 4.00 1.56 -12.87
CA TYR A 356 2.79 2.29 -13.22
C TYR A 356 1.59 1.36 -13.42
N ASN A 357 1.78 0.20 -14.05
CA ASN A 357 0.72 -0.78 -14.19
C ASN A 357 0.43 -1.49 -12.85
N GLY A 358 1.47 -1.72 -12.04
CA GLY A 358 1.35 -2.26 -10.68
C GLY A 358 0.62 -1.33 -9.70
N ALA A 359 0.50 -0.05 -10.01
CA ALA A 359 -0.19 0.94 -9.20
C ALA A 359 -1.72 0.99 -9.39
N VAL A 360 -2.30 0.24 -10.35
CA VAL A 360 -3.73 0.37 -10.68
C VAL A 360 -4.66 0.05 -9.51
N ALA A 361 -4.42 -1.02 -8.76
CA ALA A 361 -5.26 -1.40 -7.63
C ALA A 361 -5.19 -0.41 -6.44
N PRO A 362 -4.00 0.00 -5.94
CA PRO A 362 -3.94 0.99 -4.85
C PRO A 362 -4.52 2.35 -5.25
N VAL A 363 -4.30 2.81 -6.49
CA VAL A 363 -4.86 4.08 -6.97
C VAL A 363 -6.38 3.98 -7.12
N TRP A 364 -6.89 2.87 -7.65
CA TRP A 364 -8.33 2.62 -7.72
C TRP A 364 -8.98 2.68 -6.34
N LEU A 365 -8.43 1.99 -5.33
CA LEU A 365 -8.96 2.09 -3.96
C LEU A 365 -8.84 3.49 -3.36
N ALA A 366 -7.80 4.25 -3.69
CA ALA A 366 -7.64 5.61 -3.20
C ALA A 366 -8.64 6.59 -3.85
N LEU A 367 -8.98 6.37 -5.12
CA LEU A 367 -9.81 7.29 -5.91
C LEU A 367 -11.26 6.85 -6.09
N GLN A 368 -11.65 5.61 -5.80
CA GLN A 368 -13.01 5.14 -6.10
C GLN A 368 -14.06 5.78 -5.17
N GLU A 369 -15.29 5.96 -5.63
CA GLU A 369 -16.42 6.38 -4.79
C GLU A 369 -16.70 5.33 -3.70
N GLN A 370 -17.09 5.79 -2.51
CA GLN A 370 -17.24 4.90 -1.36
C GLN A 370 -18.37 3.88 -1.57
N GLU A 371 -19.46 4.33 -2.18
CA GLU A 371 -20.64 3.51 -2.51
C GLU A 371 -20.27 2.36 -3.45
N ALA A 372 -19.38 2.62 -4.40
CA ALA A 372 -18.91 1.60 -5.33
C ALA A 372 -18.00 0.56 -4.65
N LEU A 373 -17.23 0.95 -3.63
CA LEU A 373 -16.44 0.02 -2.82
C LEU A 373 -17.32 -0.81 -1.88
N ASP A 374 -18.33 -0.18 -1.27
CA ASP A 374 -19.28 -0.83 -0.36
C ASP A 374 -20.15 -1.85 -1.12
N ALA A 375 -20.57 -1.53 -2.33
CA ALA A 375 -21.38 -2.42 -3.18
C ALA A 375 -20.69 -3.75 -3.52
N VAL A 376 -19.35 -3.81 -3.47
CA VAL A 376 -18.56 -5.01 -3.75
C VAL A 376 -17.87 -5.58 -2.51
N ASP A 377 -18.19 -5.04 -1.35
CA ASP A 377 -17.62 -5.41 -0.05
C ASP A 377 -16.08 -5.39 -0.06
N ALA A 378 -15.52 -4.27 -0.51
CA ALA A 378 -14.11 -4.18 -0.87
C ALA A 378 -13.12 -4.43 0.29
N GLU A 379 -13.55 -4.29 1.55
CA GLU A 379 -12.72 -4.55 2.75
C GLU A 379 -12.44 -6.05 2.95
N HIS A 380 -13.31 -6.92 2.43
CA HIS A 380 -13.15 -8.37 2.52
C HIS A 380 -12.41 -8.98 1.32
N VAL A 381 -11.92 -8.15 0.40
CA VAL A 381 -11.30 -8.58 -0.85
C VAL A 381 -9.84 -8.15 -0.92
N LYS A 382 -8.98 -9.06 -1.37
CA LYS A 382 -7.64 -8.71 -1.82
C LYS A 382 -7.67 -8.28 -3.28
N TRP A 383 -7.35 -7.03 -3.56
CA TRP A 383 -7.39 -6.46 -4.91
C TRP A 383 -6.02 -6.48 -5.59
N GLY A 384 -5.95 -7.08 -6.76
CA GLY A 384 -4.72 -7.21 -7.52
C GLY A 384 -4.64 -6.27 -8.70
N SER A 385 -3.51 -5.58 -8.84
CA SER A 385 -3.12 -4.93 -10.08
C SER A 385 -2.84 -6.00 -11.12
N SER A 386 -3.55 -5.92 -12.24
CA SER A 386 -3.49 -6.93 -13.30
C SER A 386 -3.44 -6.29 -14.68
N THR A 387 -3.04 -7.06 -15.67
CA THR A 387 -3.06 -6.66 -17.08
C THR A 387 -3.58 -7.79 -17.96
N ASP A 388 -4.28 -7.46 -19.04
CA ASP A 388 -4.54 -8.46 -20.07
C ASP A 388 -3.31 -8.72 -20.97
N PHE A 389 -3.50 -9.55 -22.00
CA PHE A 389 -2.46 -9.91 -22.96
C PHE A 389 -1.75 -8.69 -23.58
N TRP A 390 -2.48 -7.61 -23.82
CA TRP A 390 -1.97 -6.38 -24.46
C TRP A 390 -1.34 -5.41 -23.47
N GLY A 391 -1.50 -5.66 -22.16
CA GLY A 391 -0.99 -4.79 -21.12
C GLY A 391 -2.02 -3.80 -20.59
N GLU A 392 -3.28 -3.89 -21.00
CA GLU A 392 -4.36 -3.03 -20.48
C GLU A 392 -4.61 -3.35 -19.01
N CYS A 393 -4.51 -2.33 -18.16
CA CYS A 393 -4.57 -2.47 -16.71
C CYS A 393 -6.01 -2.72 -16.23
N ARG A 394 -6.15 -3.59 -15.23
CA ARG A 394 -7.43 -3.88 -14.56
C ARG A 394 -7.19 -4.17 -13.09
N VAL A 395 -8.22 -3.94 -12.28
CA VAL A 395 -8.27 -4.40 -10.90
C VAL A 395 -9.07 -5.70 -10.86
N LEU A 396 -8.50 -6.75 -10.27
CA LEU A 396 -9.15 -8.05 -10.13
C LEU A 396 -9.15 -8.52 -8.67
N LYS A 397 -10.17 -9.29 -8.27
CA LYS A 397 -10.15 -10.02 -6.99
C LYS A 397 -9.03 -11.06 -7.04
N THR A 398 -8.37 -11.27 -5.90
CA THR A 398 -7.31 -12.26 -5.73
C THR A 398 -7.66 -13.22 -4.61
N GLU A 399 -7.61 -14.51 -4.90
CA GLU A 399 -7.86 -15.54 -3.90
C GLU A 399 -6.77 -15.56 -2.83
N VAL A 400 -7.18 -15.65 -1.56
CA VAL A 400 -6.33 -15.79 -0.40
C VAL A 400 -6.56 -17.15 0.24
N GLU A 401 -5.50 -17.93 0.43
CA GLU A 401 -5.59 -19.27 1.01
C GLU A 401 -6.23 -19.21 2.41
N GLY A 402 -7.28 -19.99 2.66
CA GLY A 402 -8.05 -19.97 3.91
C GLY A 402 -9.11 -18.88 4.02
N TRP A 403 -9.18 -17.93 3.07
CA TRP A 403 -10.20 -16.87 3.03
C TRP A 403 -11.04 -16.89 1.74
N GLY A 404 -10.53 -17.49 0.66
CA GLY A 404 -11.19 -17.46 -0.64
C GLY A 404 -11.06 -16.09 -1.32
N TRP A 405 -12.11 -15.67 -2.02
CA TRP A 405 -12.12 -14.42 -2.82
C TRP A 405 -12.54 -13.20 -2.01
N ASP A 406 -13.48 -13.41 -1.09
CA ASP A 406 -14.19 -12.37 -0.32
C ASP A 406 -14.73 -12.90 1.03
N GLY A 407 -14.21 -14.02 1.54
CA GLY A 407 -14.71 -14.62 2.79
C GLY A 407 -16.03 -15.39 2.64
N THR A 408 -16.58 -15.49 1.43
CA THR A 408 -17.79 -16.28 1.15
C THR A 408 -17.45 -17.71 0.72
N VAL A 409 -18.14 -18.69 1.32
CA VAL A 409 -18.02 -20.10 0.95
C VAL A 409 -18.98 -20.37 -0.24
N GLY A 410 -18.45 -20.28 -1.46
CA GLY A 410 -19.23 -20.49 -2.68
C GLY A 410 -19.17 -21.92 -3.22
N THR A 411 -20.19 -22.35 -3.97
CA THR A 411 -20.16 -23.64 -4.67
C THR A 411 -19.32 -23.56 -5.95
N ARG A 412 -18.64 -24.66 -6.34
CA ARG A 412 -17.79 -24.72 -7.54
C ARG A 412 -18.49 -24.35 -8.85
N LYS A 413 -19.83 -24.39 -8.88
CA LYS A 413 -20.66 -23.93 -10.01
C LYS A 413 -20.79 -22.40 -10.03
N GLU A 414 -20.95 -21.74 -8.89
CA GLU A 414 -20.98 -20.26 -8.79
C GLU A 414 -19.65 -19.65 -9.25
N LEU A 415 -18.52 -20.24 -8.85
CA LEU A 415 -17.17 -19.82 -9.26
C LEU A 415 -16.91 -19.90 -10.78
N LYS A 416 -17.65 -20.77 -11.49
CA LYS A 416 -17.57 -20.94 -12.96
C LYS A 416 -18.55 -20.05 -13.72
N ASN A 417 -19.68 -19.69 -13.09
CA ASN A 417 -20.83 -19.07 -13.74
C ASN A 417 -20.95 -17.55 -13.49
N GLU A 418 -20.15 -16.98 -12.59
CA GLU A 418 -20.03 -15.52 -12.52
C GLU A 418 -19.53 -14.99 -13.86
N LYS A 419 -20.45 -14.36 -14.60
CA LYS A 419 -20.23 -13.66 -15.85
C LYS A 419 -19.46 -12.37 -15.57
N GLY A 420 -18.20 -12.50 -15.13
CA GLY A 420 -17.25 -11.40 -15.21
C GLY A 420 -17.08 -11.03 -16.68
N GLU A 421 -17.30 -9.75 -17.00
CA GLU A 421 -17.31 -9.23 -18.36
C GLU A 421 -16.06 -9.63 -19.14
N ARG A 422 -16.28 -10.26 -20.31
CA ARG A 422 -15.28 -10.79 -21.24
C ARG A 422 -14.43 -11.94 -20.66
N ARG A 423 -13.96 -12.81 -21.57
CA ARG A 423 -13.27 -14.12 -21.39
C ARG A 423 -12.19 -14.25 -20.27
N ILE A 424 -11.79 -13.17 -19.61
CA ILE A 424 -10.66 -13.05 -18.68
C ILE A 424 -11.13 -12.83 -17.22
N GLY A 425 -12.41 -12.48 -16.99
CA GLY A 425 -12.97 -12.20 -15.67
C GLY A 425 -13.56 -13.41 -14.91
N ARG A 426 -13.24 -14.65 -15.31
CA ARG A 426 -13.65 -15.83 -14.53
C ARG A 426 -12.71 -15.94 -13.32
N LYS A 427 -13.24 -16.11 -12.10
CA LYS A 427 -12.48 -16.41 -10.87
C LYS A 427 -11.39 -17.49 -11.06
N ILE A 428 -11.49 -18.34 -12.08
CA ILE A 428 -10.50 -19.38 -12.38
C ILE A 428 -9.22 -18.85 -13.06
N VAL A 429 -9.29 -17.76 -13.83
CA VAL A 429 -8.14 -17.22 -14.57
C VAL A 429 -7.22 -16.48 -13.59
N GLY A 430 -5.96 -16.89 -13.52
CA GLY A 430 -5.00 -16.33 -12.55
C GLY A 430 -5.04 -17.03 -11.19
N ARG A 431 -5.66 -18.21 -11.04
CA ARG A 431 -5.59 -18.95 -9.78
C ARG A 431 -4.23 -19.66 -9.61
N LYS A 432 -3.74 -19.75 -8.37
CA LYS A 432 -2.53 -20.53 -8.03
C LYS A 432 -2.76 -22.01 -8.30
N SER A 433 -1.76 -22.69 -8.87
CA SER A 433 -1.83 -24.13 -9.13
C SER A 433 -1.98 -24.91 -7.82
N GLY A 434 -2.97 -25.79 -7.76
CA GLY A 434 -3.30 -26.57 -6.56
C GLY A 434 -4.11 -25.81 -5.51
N ALA A 435 -4.60 -24.60 -5.81
CA ALA A 435 -5.52 -23.90 -4.92
C ALA A 435 -6.80 -24.73 -4.68
N VAL A 436 -7.25 -24.72 -3.42
CA VAL A 436 -8.43 -25.42 -2.95
C VAL A 436 -9.55 -24.42 -2.69
N ASP A 437 -10.79 -24.81 -3.00
CA ASP A 437 -11.95 -23.97 -2.72
C ASP A 437 -12.11 -23.79 -1.20
N LEU A 438 -12.57 -22.62 -0.79
CA LEU A 438 -12.78 -22.31 0.63
C LEU A 438 -13.80 -23.27 1.25
N THR A 439 -13.50 -23.77 2.44
CA THR A 439 -14.45 -24.51 3.28
C THR A 439 -14.79 -23.70 4.51
N GLU A 440 -15.92 -24.03 5.17
CA GLU A 440 -16.34 -23.35 6.39
C GLU A 440 -15.29 -23.52 7.50
N GLU A 441 -14.71 -24.71 7.64
CA GLU A 441 -13.67 -24.98 8.63
C GLU A 441 -12.44 -24.11 8.38
N LYS A 442 -12.02 -23.96 7.12
CA LYS A 442 -10.87 -23.13 6.77
C LYS A 442 -11.13 -21.64 6.96
N LYS A 443 -12.36 -21.19 6.72
CA LYS A 443 -12.79 -19.84 7.06
C LYS A 443 -12.67 -19.59 8.56
N VAL A 444 -13.24 -20.47 9.39
CA VAL A 444 -13.15 -20.35 10.86
C VAL A 444 -11.70 -20.37 11.35
N GLU A 445 -10.84 -21.24 10.81
CA GLU A 445 -9.40 -21.23 11.11
C GLU A 445 -8.73 -19.88 10.77
N PHE A 446 -9.09 -19.27 9.63
CA PHE A 446 -8.56 -17.96 9.23
C PHE A 446 -9.05 -16.83 10.13
N GLU A 447 -10.32 -16.84 10.53
CA GLU A 447 -10.88 -15.84 11.45
C GLU A 447 -10.22 -15.93 12.84
N MET A 448 -10.02 -17.15 13.37
CA MET A 448 -9.30 -17.35 14.63
C MET A 448 -7.84 -16.89 14.54
N LEU A 449 -7.17 -17.16 13.42
CA LEU A 449 -5.83 -16.65 13.15
C LEU A 449 -5.80 -15.11 13.15
N GLY A 450 -6.83 -14.48 12.57
CA GLY A 450 -7.04 -13.03 12.61
C GLY A 450 -7.05 -12.47 14.03
N VAL A 451 -7.85 -13.06 14.91
CA VAL A 451 -7.95 -12.65 16.32
C VAL A 451 -6.59 -12.73 17.03
N GLU A 452 -5.87 -13.84 16.87
CA GLU A 452 -4.54 -14.00 17.50
C GLU A 452 -3.50 -13.03 16.92
N CYS A 453 -3.55 -12.75 15.60
CA CYS A 453 -2.67 -11.77 14.97
C CYS A 453 -2.94 -10.35 15.49
N TRP A 454 -4.21 -9.95 15.56
CA TRP A 454 -4.60 -8.63 16.08
C TRP A 454 -4.19 -8.45 17.55
N LYS A 455 -4.43 -9.47 18.37
CA LYS A 455 -4.04 -9.49 19.78
C LYS A 455 -2.52 -9.34 19.95
N GLU A 456 -1.73 -10.07 19.17
CA GLU A 456 -0.27 -9.98 19.25
C GLU A 456 0.27 -8.65 18.73
N MET A 457 -0.31 -8.08 17.66
CA MET A 457 0.03 -6.74 17.19
C MET A 457 -0.25 -5.67 18.24
N GLU A 458 -1.40 -5.73 18.91
CA GLU A 458 -1.75 -4.78 19.98
C GLU A 458 -0.86 -4.93 21.22
N ARG A 459 -0.51 -6.18 21.58
CA ARG A 459 0.47 -6.45 22.64
C ARG A 459 1.82 -5.81 22.30
N LEU A 460 2.32 -6.02 21.08
CA LEU A 460 3.58 -5.44 20.61
C LEU A 460 3.51 -3.91 20.56
N ARG A 461 2.41 -3.33 20.07
CA ARG A 461 2.22 -1.88 20.04
C ARG A 461 2.32 -1.29 21.44
N GLY A 462 1.56 -1.82 22.40
CA GLY A 462 1.60 -1.33 23.78
C GLY A 462 3.00 -1.42 24.40
N GLU A 463 3.73 -2.51 24.16
CA GLU A 463 5.10 -2.68 24.62
C GLU A 463 6.06 -1.64 24.01
N TRP A 464 6.01 -1.45 22.70
CA TRP A 464 6.93 -0.57 21.97
C TRP A 464 6.60 0.91 22.14
N GLU A 465 5.33 1.29 22.28
CA GLU A 465 4.95 2.67 22.60
C GLU A 465 5.42 3.05 24.01
N ALA A 466 5.30 2.15 24.99
CA ALA A 466 5.83 2.38 26.32
C ALA A 466 7.36 2.55 26.34
N ARG A 467 8.09 1.79 25.50
CA ARG A 467 9.54 1.95 25.32
C ARG A 467 9.87 3.29 24.68
N LEU A 468 9.19 3.63 23.59
CA LEU A 468 9.40 4.89 22.89
C LEU A 468 9.12 6.10 23.79
N GLY A 469 8.06 6.08 24.60
CA GLY A 469 7.75 7.15 25.55
C GLY A 469 8.90 7.44 26.50
N ARG A 470 9.52 6.40 27.08
CA ARG A 470 10.72 6.56 27.94
C ARG A 470 11.93 7.14 27.23
N VAL A 471 12.09 6.85 25.94
CA VAL A 471 13.19 7.40 25.13
C VAL A 471 12.95 8.89 24.86
N LEU A 472 11.71 9.25 24.50
CA LEU A 472 11.33 10.64 24.20
C LEU A 472 11.35 11.54 25.44
N GLU A 473 10.98 11.03 26.62
CA GLU A 473 11.06 11.79 27.89
C GLU A 473 12.49 12.12 28.32
N ARG A 474 13.50 11.41 27.80
CA ARG A 474 14.92 11.60 28.14
C ARG A 474 15.67 12.50 27.16
N GLN A 475 15.07 12.82 26.02
CA GLN A 475 15.59 13.76 25.02
C GLN A 475 15.04 15.15 25.28
#